data_AF-A0A8C6TPJ3-F1
#
_entry.id   AF-A0A8C6TPJ3-F1
#
_cell.length_a   1.000
_cell.length_b   1.000
_cell.length_c   1.000
_cell.angle_alpha   90.00
_cell.angle_beta   90.00
_cell.angle_gamma   90.00
#
_symmetry.space_group_name_H-M   'P 1'
#
loop_
_entity.id
_entity.type
_entity.pdbx_description
1 polymer ?
#
loop_
_entity_poly.entity_id
_entity_poly.type
_entity_poly.pdbx_seq_one_letter_code
_entity_poly.pdbx_strand_id
1 'polypeptide(L)'
;MFIGDLDKVVSLMLSLSGRLLRVETTLDTLDSEDDHEERVRLEKKRQLMRQLSEAQDLKEHVDRREQAVSRVLGRCLTPEQHRDYSHFVKMKAALLVEQRQLEDKIRLGEEQLPNVKNPEISL
;
A
#
# COMPACT_ATOMS: atom_id res chain seq x y z
N MET A 1 18.03 5.86 4.07
CA MET A 1 17.82 7.00 5.02
C MET A 1 16.40 6.86 5.56
N PHE A 2 16.16 7.04 6.86
CA PHE A 2 14.88 6.71 7.53
C PHE A 2 13.64 7.14 6.74
N ILE A 3 13.57 8.42 6.37
CA ILE A 3 12.43 9.00 5.66
C ILE A 3 12.18 8.33 4.30
N GLY A 4 13.22 8.02 3.53
CA GLY A 4 13.06 7.31 2.26
C GLY A 4 12.72 5.83 2.43
N ASP A 5 13.12 5.22 3.54
CA ASP A 5 12.79 3.83 3.86
C ASP A 5 11.33 3.72 4.33
N LEU A 6 10.81 4.74 5.01
CA LEU A 6 9.38 4.91 5.33
C LEU A 6 8.53 4.98 4.05
N ASP A 7 8.93 5.79 3.08
CA ASP A 7 8.21 5.91 1.80
C ASP A 7 8.10 4.54 1.11
N LYS A 8 9.24 3.86 0.97
CA LYS A 8 9.32 2.57 0.30
C LYS A 8 8.49 1.49 1.00
N VAL A 9 8.55 1.40 2.33
CA VAL A 9 7.83 0.35 3.05
C VAL A 9 6.32 0.60 3.03
N VAL A 10 5.87 1.84 3.14
CA VAL A 10 4.45 2.19 3.03
C VAL A 10 3.94 1.89 1.63
N SER A 11 4.67 2.28 0.58
CA SER A 11 4.29 1.96 -0.81
C SER A 11 4.24 0.45 -1.07
N LEU A 12 5.20 -0.31 -0.53
CA LEU A 12 5.22 -1.77 -0.66
C LEU A 12 4.00 -2.40 0.02
N MET A 13 3.71 -2.03 1.28
CA MET A 13 2.56 -2.56 2.01
C MET A 13 1.24 -2.25 1.28
N LEU A 14 1.05 -1.02 0.80
CA LEU A 14 -0.16 -0.64 0.07
C LEU A 14 -0.29 -1.39 -1.26
N SER A 15 0.82 -1.60 -1.98
CA SER A 15 0.85 -2.39 -3.21
C SER A 15 0.46 -3.85 -2.96
N LEU A 16 1.02 -4.47 -1.91
CA LEU A 16 0.72 -5.85 -1.55
C LEU A 16 -0.73 -6.02 -1.10
N SER A 17 -1.23 -5.14 -0.24
CA SER A 17 -2.64 -5.15 0.19
C SER A 17 -3.59 -4.96 -0.98
N GLY A 18 -3.30 -4.04 -1.90
CA GLY A 18 -4.11 -3.83 -3.10
C GLY A 18 -4.13 -5.05 -4.02
N ARG A 19 -3.00 -5.73 -4.20
CA ARG A 19 -2.93 -6.98 -4.98
C ARG A 19 -3.65 -8.13 -4.30
N LEU A 20 -3.54 -8.23 -2.97
CA LEU A 20 -4.23 -9.25 -2.19
C LEU A 20 -5.75 -9.08 -2.30
N LEU A 21 -6.25 -7.85 -2.09
CA LEU A 21 -7.67 -7.55 -2.22
C LEU A 21 -8.21 -7.93 -3.61
N ARG A 22 -7.48 -7.62 -4.68
CA ARG A 22 -7.90 -8.01 -6.04
C ARG A 22 -7.99 -9.54 -6.19
N VAL A 23 -7.01 -10.28 -5.68
CA VAL A 23 -7.04 -11.75 -5.70
C VAL A 23 -8.22 -12.29 -4.90
N GLU A 24 -8.53 -11.70 -3.75
CA GLU A 24 -9.69 -12.07 -2.93
C GLU A 24 -11.01 -11.79 -3.66
N THR A 25 -11.17 -10.59 -4.23
CA THR A 25 -12.37 -10.27 -5.02
C THR A 25 -12.57 -11.21 -6.20
N THR A 26 -11.49 -11.62 -6.89
CA THR A 26 -11.63 -12.57 -8.00
C THR A 26 -11.94 -13.99 -7.52
N LEU A 27 -11.43 -14.39 -6.34
CA LEU A 27 -11.79 -15.65 -5.69
C LEU A 27 -13.26 -15.69 -5.29
N ASP A 28 -13.81 -14.58 -4.79
CA ASP A 28 -15.22 -14.49 -4.39
C ASP A 28 -16.19 -14.57 -5.58
N THR A 29 -15.72 -14.25 -6.79
CA THR A 29 -16.52 -14.28 -8.03
C THR A 29 -16.31 -15.53 -8.89
N LEU A 30 -15.40 -16.43 -8.49
CA LEU A 30 -15.10 -17.66 -9.26
C LEU A 30 -16.28 -18.65 -9.17
N ASP A 31 -16.63 -19.24 -10.31
CA ASP A 31 -17.68 -20.25 -10.39
C ASP A 31 -17.12 -21.65 -10.07
N SER A 32 -17.97 -22.53 -9.52
CA SER A 32 -17.55 -23.79 -8.89
C SER A 32 -16.94 -24.86 -9.83
N GLU A 33 -16.86 -24.60 -11.14
CA GLU A 33 -16.35 -25.54 -12.15
C GLU A 33 -14.84 -25.39 -12.43
N ASP A 34 -14.18 -24.34 -11.91
CA ASP A 34 -12.79 -23.98 -12.26
C ASP A 34 -11.75 -24.30 -11.15
N ASP A 35 -11.72 -25.55 -10.66
CA ASP A 35 -10.85 -26.03 -9.55
C ASP A 35 -9.35 -25.75 -9.79
N HIS A 36 -8.91 -25.72 -11.05
CA HIS A 36 -7.51 -25.39 -11.36
C HIS A 36 -7.20 -23.89 -11.14
N GLU A 37 -8.08 -23.01 -11.62
CA GLU A 37 -7.92 -21.56 -11.49
C GLU A 37 -8.05 -21.11 -10.03
N GLU A 38 -8.98 -21.72 -9.28
CA GLU A 38 -9.14 -21.51 -7.84
C GLU A 38 -7.86 -21.86 -7.08
N ARG A 39 -7.28 -23.04 -7.33
CA ARG A 39 -6.02 -23.48 -6.67
C ARG A 39 -4.86 -22.54 -6.94
N VAL A 40 -4.68 -22.10 -8.18
CA VAL A 40 -3.61 -21.16 -8.54
C VAL A 40 -3.80 -19.82 -7.82
N ARG A 41 -5.04 -19.32 -7.74
CA ARG A 41 -5.33 -18.07 -7.00
C ARG A 41 -5.16 -18.20 -5.50
N LEU A 42 -5.52 -19.33 -4.90
CA LEU A 42 -5.29 -19.60 -3.47
C LEU A 42 -3.79 -19.65 -3.15
N GLU A 43 -2.98 -20.27 -4.00
CA GLU A 43 -1.53 -20.25 -3.82
C GLU A 43 -0.97 -18.83 -3.97
N LYS A 44 -1.50 -18.05 -4.91
CA LYS A 44 -1.13 -16.63 -5.05
C LYS A 44 -1.49 -15.81 -3.82
N LYS A 45 -2.68 -16.03 -3.24
CA LYS A 45 -3.13 -15.41 -1.99
C LYS A 45 -2.14 -15.71 -0.86
N ARG A 46 -1.79 -16.99 -0.67
CA ARG A 46 -0.81 -17.42 0.34
C ARG A 46 0.56 -16.75 0.16
N GLN A 47 1.04 -16.65 -1.09
CA GLN A 47 2.28 -15.95 -1.39
C GLN A 47 2.21 -14.47 -0.99
N LEU A 48 1.13 -13.78 -1.34
CA LEU A 48 0.94 -12.36 -1.02
C LEU A 48 0.83 -12.12 0.49
N MET A 49 0.17 -13.01 1.23
CA MET A 49 0.11 -12.94 2.70
C MET A 49 1.50 -13.08 3.34
N ARG A 50 2.35 -13.99 2.83
CA ARG A 50 3.75 -14.11 3.29
C ARG A 50 4.54 -12.83 3.01
N GLN A 51 4.42 -12.29 1.79
CA GLN A 51 5.07 -11.01 1.44
C GLN A 51 4.60 -9.86 2.31
N LEU A 52 3.32 -9.83 2.69
CA LEU A 52 2.78 -8.82 3.58
C LEU A 52 3.37 -8.94 5.00
N SER A 53 3.54 -10.17 5.50
CA SER A 53 4.25 -10.42 6.76
C SER A 53 5.70 -9.92 6.70
N GLU A 54 6.43 -10.23 5.64
CA GLU A 54 7.80 -9.74 5.45
C GLU A 54 7.85 -8.20 5.37
N ALA A 55 6.86 -7.58 4.72
CA ALA A 55 6.75 -6.12 4.67
C ALA A 55 6.43 -5.50 6.04
N GLN A 56 5.67 -6.21 6.90
CA GLN A 56 5.44 -5.79 8.29
C GLN A 56 6.74 -5.82 9.10
N ASP A 57 7.57 -6.84 8.94
CA ASP A 57 8.88 -6.90 9.61
C ASP A 57 9.76 -5.72 9.18
N LEU A 58 9.80 -5.40 7.88
CA LEU A 58 10.50 -4.23 7.36
C LEU A 58 9.96 -2.93 7.98
N LYS A 59 8.64 -2.82 8.15
CA LYS A 59 7.99 -1.66 8.78
C LYS A 59 8.44 -1.51 10.23
N GLU A 60 8.51 -2.61 10.99
CA GLU A 60 9.04 -2.57 12.35
C GLU A 60 10.50 -2.11 12.40
N HIS A 61 11.33 -2.56 11.46
CA HIS A 61 12.73 -2.10 11.38
C HIS A 61 12.82 -0.60 11.10
N VAL A 62 11.95 -0.07 10.23
CA VAL A 62 11.84 1.36 9.96
C VAL A 62 11.37 2.11 11.21
N ASP A 63 10.41 1.58 11.96
CA ASP A 63 9.90 2.18 13.19
C ASP A 63 10.92 2.19 14.32
N ARG A 64 11.69 1.10 14.48
CA ARG A 64 12.81 1.06 15.43
C ARG A 64 13.86 2.13 15.11
N ARG A 65 14.11 2.37 13.82
CA ARG A 65 15.01 3.43 13.35
C ARG A 65 14.42 4.82 13.56
N GLU A 66 13.12 5.01 13.32
CA GLU A 66 12.41 6.25 13.64
C GLU A 66 12.60 6.62 15.11
N GLN A 67 12.34 5.67 16.01
CA GLN A 67 12.48 5.89 17.45
C GLN A 67 13.92 6.24 17.84
N ALA A 68 14.90 5.59 17.23
CA ALA A 68 16.31 5.92 17.47
C ALA A 68 16.65 7.35 17.03
N VAL A 69 16.18 7.77 15.85
CA VAL A 69 16.35 9.15 15.34
C VAL A 69 15.64 10.14 16.25
N SER A 70 14.39 9.85 16.63
CA SER A 70 13.58 10.69 17.51
C SER A 70 14.24 10.89 18.88
N ARG A 71 14.85 9.85 19.46
CA ARG A 71 15.61 9.94 20.71
C ARG A 71 16.86 10.83 20.60
N VAL A 72 17.58 10.76 19.49
CA VAL A 72 18.75 11.61 19.26
C VAL A 72 18.32 13.06 19.09
N LEU A 73 17.29 13.31 18.26
CA LEU A 73 16.75 14.65 18.05
C LEU A 73 16.19 15.28 19.33
N GLY A 74 15.57 14.48 20.21
CA GLY A 74 15.07 14.97 21.51
C GLY A 74 16.15 15.50 22.45
N ARG A 75 17.45 15.21 22.19
CA ARG A 75 18.58 15.78 22.96
C ARG A 75 19.11 17.07 22.36
N CYS A 76 18.77 17.38 21.11
CA CYS A 76 19.33 18.49 20.34
C CYS A 76 18.30 19.57 19.99
N LEU A 77 17.01 19.24 20.06
CA LEU A 77 15.90 20.11 19.70
C LEU A 77 15.15 20.62 20.93
N THR A 78 14.50 21.76 20.79
CA THR A 78 13.51 22.21 21.78
C THR A 78 12.29 21.28 21.79
N PRO A 79 11.49 21.26 22.87
CA PRO A 79 10.28 20.45 22.93
C PRO A 79 9.28 20.75 21.79
N GLU A 80 9.23 21.99 21.33
CA GLU A 80 8.37 22.42 20.21
C GLU A 80 8.88 21.84 18.88
N GLN A 81 10.17 22.00 18.59
CA GLN A 81 10.79 21.45 17.39
C GLN A 81 10.72 19.91 17.33
N HIS A 82 10.85 19.24 18.48
CA HIS A 82 10.72 17.79 18.56
C HIS A 82 9.28 17.32 18.32
N ARG A 83 8.30 18.10 18.80
CA ARG A 83 6.88 17.88 18.50
C ARG A 83 6.60 18.07 17.00
N ASP A 84 7.15 19.11 16.39
CA ASP A 84 7.01 19.37 14.96
C ASP A 84 7.61 18.25 14.11
N TYR A 85 8.80 17.75 14.48
CA TYR A 85 9.40 16.57 13.85
C TYR A 85 8.48 15.35 13.94
N SER A 86 7.96 15.06 15.15
CA SER A 86 7.08 13.91 15.37
C SER A 86 5.77 14.04 14.56
N HIS A 87 5.23 15.26 14.48
CA HIS A 87 4.06 15.56 13.66
C HIS A 87 4.36 15.39 12.17
N PHE A 88 5.50 15.88 11.69
CA PHE A 88 5.94 15.73 10.31
C PHE A 88 6.04 14.26 9.88
N VAL A 89 6.65 13.39 10.69
CA VAL A 89 6.77 11.97 10.37
C VAL A 89 5.40 11.30 10.26
N LYS A 90 4.49 11.58 11.20
CA LYS A 90 3.10 11.06 11.17
C LYS A 90 2.34 11.56 9.95
N MET A 91 2.41 12.85 9.68
CA MET A 91 1.74 13.48 8.54
C MET A 91 2.26 12.92 7.23
N LYS A 92 3.58 12.74 7.10
CA LYS A 92 4.20 12.15 5.92
C LYS A 92 3.67 10.73 5.66
N ALA A 93 3.56 9.90 6.69
CA ALA A 93 2.97 8.56 6.55
C ALA A 93 1.49 8.60 6.12
N ALA A 94 0.69 9.49 6.70
CA ALA A 94 -0.72 9.66 6.35
C ALA A 94 -0.90 10.11 4.88
N LEU A 95 -0.13 11.13 4.47
CA LEU A 95 -0.18 11.67 3.11
C LEU A 95 0.23 10.65 2.05
N LEU A 96 1.18 9.75 2.34
CA LEU A 96 1.54 8.65 1.42
C LEU A 96 0.38 7.68 1.20
N VAL A 97 -0.37 7.37 2.26
CA VAL A 97 -1.55 6.51 2.17
C VAL A 97 -2.64 7.19 1.35
N GLU A 98 -2.92 8.46 1.64
CA GLU A 98 -3.91 9.25 0.90
C GLU A 98 -3.54 9.38 -0.58
N GLN A 99 -2.29 9.73 -0.89
CA GLN A 99 -1.78 9.81 -2.25
C GLN A 99 -2.01 8.48 -2.98
N ARG A 100 -1.67 7.36 -2.36
CA ARG A 100 -1.84 6.05 -2.99
C ARG A 100 -3.30 5.70 -3.25
N GLN A 101 -4.19 6.02 -2.32
CA GLN A 101 -5.62 5.83 -2.51
C GLN A 101 -6.18 6.67 -3.66
N LEU A 102 -5.70 7.91 -3.80
CA LEU A 102 -6.05 8.79 -4.92
C LEU A 102 -5.52 8.23 -6.24
N GLU A 103 -4.27 7.76 -6.29
CA GLU A 103 -3.70 7.10 -7.48
C GLU A 103 -4.51 5.88 -7.89
N ASP A 104 -4.92 5.05 -6.93
CA ASP A 104 -5.72 3.86 -7.22
C ASP A 104 -7.12 4.22 -7.73
N LYS A 105 -7.75 5.29 -7.20
CA LYS A 105 -9.02 5.83 -7.73
C LYS A 105 -8.88 6.41 -9.13
N ILE A 106 -7.80 7.15 -9.40
CA ILE A 106 -7.51 7.70 -10.74
C ILE A 106 -7.37 6.55 -11.74
N ARG A 107 -6.54 5.55 -11.42
CA ARG A 107 -6.35 4.38 -12.29
C ARG A 107 -7.66 3.64 -12.56
N LEU A 108 -8.50 3.43 -11.55
CA LEU A 108 -9.82 2.82 -11.73
C LEU A 108 -10.74 3.65 -12.63
N GLY A 109 -10.70 4.98 -12.49
CA GLY A 109 -11.43 5.88 -13.39
C GLY A 109 -10.93 5.79 -14.83
N GLU A 110 -9.61 5.79 -15.04
CA GLU A 110 -8.99 5.64 -16.35
C GLU A 110 -9.30 4.29 -17.01
N GLU A 111 -9.32 3.20 -16.25
CA GLU A 111 -9.72 1.87 -16.72
C GLU A 111 -11.20 1.80 -17.15
N GLN A 112 -12.08 2.64 -16.59
CA GLN A 112 -13.52 2.69 -16.92
C GLN A 112 -13.87 3.65 -18.07
N LEU A 113 -13.04 4.66 -18.33
CA LEU A 113 -13.24 5.64 -19.40
C LEU A 113 -13.23 5.10 -20.86
N PRO A 114 -12.51 4.01 -21.24
CA PRO A 114 -12.55 3.51 -22.62
C PRO A 114 -13.95 3.01 -23.07
N ASN A 115 -14.85 2.66 -22.14
CA ASN A 115 -16.20 2.20 -22.48
C ASN A 115 -17.21 3.30 -22.84
N VAL A 116 -16.85 4.59 -22.71
CA VAL A 116 -17.79 5.71 -22.97
C VAL A 116 -17.47 6.44 -24.28
N LYS A 117 -16.33 6.16 -24.93
CA LYS A 117 -15.89 6.88 -26.15
C LYS A 117 -16.09 6.15 -27.48
N ASN A 118 -16.56 4.90 -27.46
CA ASN A 118 -16.97 4.19 -28.68
C ASN A 118 -18.46 3.80 -28.60
N PRO A 119 -19.40 4.71 -28.90
CA PRO A 119 -20.63 4.29 -29.54
C PRO A 119 -20.23 3.82 -30.95
N GLU A 120 -20.09 2.51 -31.14
CA GLU A 120 -20.01 1.97 -32.49
C GLU A 120 -21.25 2.44 -33.26
N ILE A 121 -20.96 3.18 -34.32
CA ILE A 121 -21.84 3.45 -35.44
C ILE A 121 -22.19 2.07 -36.01
N SER A 122 -23.34 1.54 -35.61
CA SER A 122 -24.03 0.49 -36.37
C SER A 122 -24.82 1.17 -37.48
N LEU A 123 -24.24 1.19 -38.68
CA LEU A 123 -24.92 1.44 -39.96
C LEU A 123 -25.06 0.10 -40.68
#